data_AF-A0A7J4JNN4-F1
#
_entry.id   AF-A0A7J4JNN4-F1
#
_cell.length_a   1.000
_cell.length_b   1.000
_cell.length_c   1.000
_cell.angle_alpha   90.00
_cell.angle_beta   90.00
_cell.angle_gamma   90.00
#
_symmetry.space_group_name_H-M   'P 1'
#
loop_
_entity.id
_entity.type
_entity.pdbx_description
1 polymer ?
#
loop_
_entity_poly.entity_id
_entity_poly.type
_entity_poly.pdbx_seq_one_letter_code
_entity_poly.pdbx_strand_id
1 'polypeptide(L)'
;MRRRGENISGKRLRFKAGLQRELIRKIKERSGLTWDGLAEMAGVSAQTLRIDWGEENSTIPYKTAKKLVKKYQIGKFSEIRAEMVEGVLSSNWGQKVGGKTTGGRRWTKKIDIPEKSEELAELFGAILGDGYIGKNELTITCAIHEKEYLEYIRREIRKLFGIETKIFASYTNKNTIILDCYSRELVKFLTGMGLTAGNKIRNRASLPKWILERTEFVYGALRGLVDTDGGIYYKQKGYRRAIIEFQTMSPSIRKGIVFLLKKTGFTPSKSFTISGYTTEGHDIRVQDQEEVLRFFRLVGSSNPKNIVKFKYFVKRGYVPSNKDIYEEITNYAGEIPYKAVVV
;
A
#
# COMPACT_ATOMS: atom_id res chain seq x y z
N MET A 1 -15.74 35.74 -24.06
CA MET A 1 -14.61 34.81 -23.82
C MET A 1 -14.51 33.86 -25.02
N ARG A 2 -13.61 34.12 -25.98
CA ARG A 2 -13.43 33.27 -27.18
C ARG A 2 -13.01 31.86 -26.72
N ARG A 3 -13.76 30.81 -27.10
CA ARG A 3 -13.33 29.41 -26.91
C ARG A 3 -11.95 29.28 -27.55
N ARG A 4 -10.88 29.11 -26.75
CA ARG A 4 -9.56 28.72 -27.27
C ARG A 4 -9.76 27.42 -28.03
N GLY A 5 -9.71 27.47 -29.36
CA GLY A 5 -9.91 26.31 -30.22
C GLY A 5 -9.00 25.18 -29.76
N GLU A 6 -9.58 24.02 -29.48
CA GLU A 6 -8.82 22.83 -29.08
C GLU A 6 -7.73 22.57 -30.12
N ASN A 7 -6.48 22.54 -29.66
CA ASN A 7 -5.33 22.35 -30.53
C ASN A 7 -5.37 20.96 -31.16
N ILE A 8 -5.78 20.88 -32.42
CA ILE A 8 -5.95 19.63 -33.19
C ILE A 8 -4.63 18.85 -33.33
N SER A 9 -3.50 19.49 -33.06
CA SER A 9 -2.17 18.92 -33.26
C SER A 9 -1.80 17.80 -32.26
N GLY A 10 -2.53 17.66 -31.16
CA GLY A 10 -2.41 16.50 -30.26
C GLY A 10 -3.32 15.33 -30.60
N LYS A 11 -4.22 15.47 -31.58
CA LYS A 11 -5.28 14.49 -31.89
C LYS A 11 -4.79 13.40 -32.85
N ARG A 12 -5.52 12.29 -32.94
CA ARG A 12 -5.26 11.18 -33.87
C ARG A 12 -6.28 11.15 -35.00
N LEU A 13 -5.89 10.68 -36.18
CA LEU A 13 -6.76 10.61 -37.36
C LEU A 13 -7.37 9.22 -37.50
N ARG A 14 -8.69 9.12 -37.57
CA ARG A 14 -9.40 7.90 -37.95
C ARG A 14 -9.67 7.95 -39.44
N PHE A 15 -8.95 7.15 -40.21
CA PHE A 15 -9.16 7.00 -41.65
C PHE A 15 -10.36 6.09 -41.92
N LYS A 16 -10.98 6.24 -43.10
CA LYS A 16 -11.88 5.20 -43.62
C LYS A 16 -11.06 3.92 -43.85
N ALA A 17 -11.71 2.76 -43.73
CA ALA A 17 -11.04 1.46 -43.79
C ALA A 17 -10.17 1.32 -45.05
N GLY A 18 -8.93 0.86 -44.87
CA GLY A 18 -7.93 0.65 -45.93
C GLY A 18 -7.14 1.90 -46.35
N LEU A 19 -7.64 3.10 -46.07
CA LEU A 19 -7.02 4.35 -46.55
C LEU A 19 -5.80 4.78 -45.73
N GLN A 20 -5.70 4.39 -44.45
CA GLN A 20 -4.48 4.67 -43.69
C GLN A 20 -3.33 3.82 -44.21
N ARG A 21 -3.59 2.54 -44.47
CA ARG A 21 -2.64 1.61 -45.09
C ARG A 21 -2.18 2.11 -46.45
N GLU A 22 -3.13 2.52 -47.30
CA GLU A 22 -2.82 3.08 -48.62
C GLU A 22 -1.92 4.31 -48.51
N LEU A 23 -2.23 5.24 -47.60
CA LEU A 23 -1.41 6.43 -47.38
C LEU A 23 0.01 6.06 -46.94
N ILE A 24 0.17 5.13 -46.00
CA ILE A 24 1.48 4.68 -45.52
C ILE A 24 2.28 3.98 -46.63
N ARG A 25 1.64 3.16 -47.46
CA ARG A 25 2.29 2.51 -48.61
C ARG A 25 2.74 3.53 -49.66
N LYS A 26 1.90 4.50 -50.02
CA LYS A 26 2.28 5.60 -50.92
C LYS A 26 3.47 6.40 -50.38
N ILE A 27 3.49 6.69 -49.08
CA ILE A 27 4.62 7.37 -48.43
C ILE A 27 5.88 6.51 -48.50
N LYS A 28 5.76 5.21 -48.23
CA LYS A 28 6.86 4.25 -48.28
C LYS A 28 7.48 4.18 -49.67
N GLU A 29 6.68 3.94 -50.69
CA GLU A 29 7.11 3.88 -52.09
C GLU A 29 7.79 5.18 -52.52
N ARG A 30 7.17 6.32 -52.25
CA ARG A 30 7.70 7.62 -52.65
C ARG A 30 8.94 8.06 -51.87
N SER A 31 9.11 7.56 -50.65
CA SER A 31 10.29 7.87 -49.84
C SER A 31 11.55 7.18 -50.35
N GLY A 32 11.44 6.01 -50.98
CA GLY A 32 12.57 5.14 -51.33
C GLY A 32 13.37 4.60 -50.13
N LEU A 33 12.97 4.93 -48.89
CA LEU A 33 13.69 4.55 -47.67
C LEU A 33 13.36 3.12 -47.25
N THR A 34 14.18 2.51 -46.39
CA THR A 34 13.81 1.31 -45.62
C THR A 34 12.70 1.62 -44.61
N TRP A 35 12.07 0.59 -44.03
CA TRP A 35 11.05 0.83 -43.00
C TRP A 35 11.64 1.51 -41.77
N ASP A 36 12.87 1.17 -41.40
CA ASP A 36 13.60 1.81 -40.30
C ASP A 36 13.90 3.29 -40.59
N GLY A 37 14.41 3.61 -41.78
CA GLY A 37 14.70 5.00 -42.15
C GLY A 37 13.43 5.86 -42.21
N LEU A 38 12.31 5.31 -42.68
CA LEU A 38 11.04 6.04 -42.68
C LEU A 38 10.47 6.20 -41.26
N ALA A 39 10.68 5.22 -40.39
CA ALA A 39 10.23 5.26 -39.00
C ALA A 39 11.02 6.28 -38.16
N GLU A 40 12.33 6.36 -38.36
CA GLU A 40 13.19 7.41 -37.80
C GLU A 40 12.67 8.80 -38.21
N MET A 41 12.34 8.97 -39.49
CA MET A 41 11.76 10.22 -39.99
C MET A 41 10.41 10.57 -39.34
N ALA A 42 9.61 9.56 -39.01
CA ALA A 42 8.34 9.69 -38.33
C ALA A 42 8.47 9.84 -36.79
N GLY A 43 9.67 9.57 -36.23
CA GLY A 43 9.93 9.58 -34.79
C GLY A 43 9.29 8.42 -34.04
N VAL A 44 9.16 7.25 -34.68
CA VAL A 44 8.56 6.03 -34.12
C VAL A 44 9.38 4.79 -34.47
N SER A 45 9.03 3.63 -33.92
CA SER A 45 9.65 2.36 -34.31
C SER A 45 9.16 1.88 -35.68
N ALA A 46 9.97 1.08 -36.38
CA ALA A 46 9.59 0.43 -37.63
C ALA A 46 8.35 -0.45 -37.47
N GLN A 47 8.20 -1.11 -36.32
CA GLN A 47 7.00 -1.87 -35.97
C GLN A 47 5.76 -0.97 -35.97
N THR A 48 5.81 0.19 -35.31
CA THR A 48 4.66 1.09 -35.25
C THR A 48 4.29 1.66 -36.60
N LEU A 49 5.28 2.00 -37.43
CA LEU A 49 5.01 2.50 -38.77
C LEU A 49 4.44 1.41 -39.70
N ARG A 50 5.11 0.24 -39.75
CA ARG A 50 4.78 -0.84 -40.70
C ARG A 50 3.56 -1.64 -40.27
N ILE A 51 3.53 -2.08 -39.02
CA ILE A 51 2.50 -2.98 -38.50
C ILE A 51 1.35 -2.18 -37.88
N ASP A 52 1.64 -1.25 -36.98
CA ASP A 52 0.54 -0.57 -36.29
C ASP A 52 -0.22 0.38 -37.21
N TRP A 53 0.48 1.20 -38.00
CA TRP A 53 -0.17 2.14 -38.91
C TRP A 53 -0.41 1.54 -40.30
N GLY A 54 0.59 0.82 -40.84
CA GLY A 54 0.51 0.22 -42.16
C GLY A 54 -0.51 -0.91 -42.27
N GLU A 55 -0.76 -1.67 -41.20
CA GLU A 55 -1.84 -2.67 -41.20
C GLU A 55 -3.13 -2.16 -40.53
N GLU A 56 -3.19 -0.88 -40.15
CA GLU A 56 -4.34 -0.21 -39.52
C GLU A 56 -4.72 -0.70 -38.11
N ASN A 57 -3.79 -1.36 -37.40
CA ASN A 57 -3.99 -1.79 -36.01
C ASN A 57 -4.07 -0.61 -35.03
N SER A 58 -3.59 0.58 -35.40
CA SER A 58 -3.76 1.82 -34.63
C SER A 58 -3.84 3.05 -35.52
N THR A 59 -4.36 4.15 -34.99
CA THR A 59 -4.51 5.41 -35.73
C THR A 59 -3.25 6.27 -35.73
N ILE A 60 -2.89 6.89 -36.84
CA ILE A 60 -1.72 7.79 -36.92
C ILE A 60 -2.01 9.17 -36.26
N PRO A 61 -1.04 9.77 -35.53
CA PRO A 61 -1.18 11.14 -35.01
C PRO A 61 -1.29 12.21 -36.11
N TYR A 62 -2.10 13.23 -35.88
CA TYR A 62 -2.33 14.32 -36.84
C TYR A 62 -1.04 15.00 -37.31
N LYS A 63 -0.16 15.36 -36.36
CA LYS A 63 1.13 16.00 -36.66
C LYS A 63 2.01 15.13 -37.54
N THR A 64 2.08 13.84 -37.24
CA THR A 64 2.92 12.89 -37.97
C THR A 64 2.41 12.68 -39.38
N ALA A 65 1.10 12.47 -39.57
CA ALA A 65 0.50 12.37 -40.90
C ALA A 65 0.74 13.63 -41.74
N LYS A 66 0.51 14.82 -41.16
CA LYS A 66 0.77 16.09 -41.85
C LYS A 66 2.24 16.26 -42.22
N LYS A 67 3.17 15.89 -41.32
CA LYS A 67 4.62 15.95 -41.55
C LYS A 67 5.03 15.05 -42.72
N LEU A 68 4.57 13.80 -42.74
CA LEU A 68 4.93 12.82 -43.77
C LEU A 68 4.35 13.19 -45.13
N VAL A 69 3.06 13.56 -45.19
CA VAL A 69 2.40 14.00 -46.44
C VAL A 69 3.12 15.21 -47.04
N LYS A 70 3.48 16.20 -46.21
CA LYS A 70 4.21 17.38 -46.66
C LYS A 70 5.62 17.02 -47.14
N LYS A 71 6.36 16.23 -46.36
CA LYS A 71 7.75 15.89 -46.66
C LYS A 71 7.89 15.11 -47.97
N TYR A 72 7.00 14.16 -48.22
CA TYR A 72 7.04 13.31 -49.41
C TYR A 72 6.07 13.75 -50.51
N GLN A 73 5.53 14.98 -50.41
CA GLN A 73 4.71 15.62 -51.44
C GLN A 73 3.54 14.78 -51.96
N ILE A 74 2.93 13.95 -51.09
CA ILE A 74 1.87 13.00 -51.46
C ILE A 74 0.63 13.70 -52.03
N GLY A 75 0.36 14.92 -51.60
CA GLY A 75 -0.74 15.77 -52.03
C GLY A 75 -0.96 16.90 -51.02
N LYS A 76 -2.02 17.69 -51.20
CA LYS A 76 -2.40 18.66 -50.16
C LYS A 76 -3.04 17.91 -48.99
N PHE A 77 -2.48 18.07 -47.80
CA PHE A 77 -2.98 17.40 -46.60
C PHE A 77 -4.46 17.71 -46.29
N SER A 78 -4.96 18.89 -46.69
CA SER A 78 -6.37 19.26 -46.57
C SER A 78 -7.30 18.38 -47.41
N GLU A 79 -6.90 18.04 -48.64
CA GLU A 79 -7.66 17.20 -49.57
C GLU A 79 -7.66 15.74 -49.06
N ILE A 80 -6.47 15.22 -48.73
CA ILE A 80 -6.31 13.89 -48.09
C ILE A 80 -7.17 13.75 -46.84
N ARG A 81 -7.22 14.80 -46.00
CA ARG A 81 -8.06 14.78 -44.80
C ARG A 81 -9.55 14.76 -45.15
N ALA A 82 -9.99 15.54 -46.13
CA ALA A 82 -11.41 15.58 -46.52
C ALA A 82 -11.87 14.26 -47.13
N GLU A 83 -11.02 13.61 -47.93
CA GLU A 83 -11.36 12.40 -48.66
C GLU A 83 -11.19 11.12 -47.81
N MET A 84 -10.08 11.03 -47.08
CA MET A 84 -9.64 9.77 -46.47
C MET A 84 -9.94 9.66 -44.97
N VAL A 85 -10.16 10.77 -44.26
CA VAL A 85 -10.35 10.79 -42.80
C VAL A 85 -11.83 10.83 -42.45
N GLU A 86 -12.29 9.84 -41.68
CA GLU A 86 -13.67 9.72 -41.18
C GLU A 86 -13.87 10.48 -39.86
N GLY A 87 -12.81 10.66 -39.06
CA GLY A 87 -12.92 11.36 -37.78
C GLY A 87 -11.58 11.78 -37.16
N VAL A 88 -11.67 12.67 -36.17
CA VAL A 88 -10.51 13.11 -35.38
C VAL A 88 -10.72 12.73 -33.92
N LEU A 89 -9.83 11.91 -33.39
CA LEU A 89 -9.92 11.29 -32.08
C LEU A 89 -9.04 12.02 -31.05
N SER A 90 -9.38 11.91 -29.77
CA SER A 90 -8.53 12.47 -28.71
C SER A 90 -7.15 11.82 -28.69
N SER A 91 -6.15 12.55 -28.17
CA SER A 91 -4.75 12.08 -28.07
C SER A 91 -4.61 10.70 -27.40
N ASN A 92 -5.44 10.45 -26.38
CA ASN A 92 -5.47 9.23 -25.58
C ASN A 92 -6.51 8.19 -26.03
N TRP A 93 -7.05 8.28 -27.25
CA TRP A 93 -8.08 7.34 -27.72
C TRP A 93 -7.63 5.88 -27.67
N GLY A 94 -6.38 5.59 -28.09
CA GLY A 94 -5.82 4.23 -28.02
C GLY A 94 -5.77 3.67 -26.59
N GLN A 95 -5.50 4.51 -25.59
CA GLN A 95 -5.56 4.10 -24.17
C GLN A 95 -6.99 3.84 -23.71
N LYS A 96 -7.96 4.66 -24.15
CA LYS A 96 -9.39 4.48 -23.84
C LYS A 96 -9.99 3.23 -24.47
N VAL A 97 -9.57 2.90 -25.70
CA VAL A 97 -10.04 1.70 -26.41
C VAL A 97 -9.29 0.45 -25.94
N GLY A 98 -7.98 0.53 -25.72
CA GLY A 98 -7.20 -0.54 -25.11
C GLY A 98 -7.78 -0.95 -23.75
N GLY A 99 -8.12 0.02 -22.90
CA GLY A 99 -8.76 -0.23 -21.60
C GLY A 99 -10.18 -0.83 -21.68
N LYS A 100 -10.87 -0.73 -22.84
CA LYS A 100 -12.18 -1.36 -23.09
C LYS A 100 -12.07 -2.72 -23.78
N THR A 101 -11.07 -2.93 -24.63
CA THR A 101 -10.82 -4.18 -25.38
C THR A 101 -10.20 -5.25 -24.48
N THR A 102 -9.44 -4.84 -23.46
CA THR A 102 -9.28 -5.62 -22.22
C THR A 102 -10.56 -5.55 -21.39
N GLY A 103 -11.69 -5.95 -21.97
CA GLY A 103 -12.99 -5.90 -21.33
C GLY A 103 -12.98 -6.67 -20.02
N GLY A 104 -13.21 -5.97 -18.90
CA GLY A 104 -13.80 -6.55 -17.68
C GLY A 104 -12.97 -7.54 -16.84
N ARG A 105 -11.95 -8.21 -17.38
CA ARG A 105 -10.99 -9.00 -16.59
C ARG A 105 -9.78 -8.14 -16.27
N ARG A 106 -9.98 -7.19 -15.38
CA ARG A 106 -8.86 -6.77 -14.53
C ARG A 106 -8.50 -8.05 -13.77
N TRP A 107 -7.33 -8.64 -14.01
CA TRP A 107 -6.77 -9.65 -13.11
C TRP A 107 -6.43 -8.94 -11.80
N THR A 108 -7.45 -8.46 -11.08
CA THR A 108 -7.31 -8.15 -9.67
C THR A 108 -7.08 -9.49 -9.00
N LYS A 109 -6.05 -9.57 -8.16
CA LYS A 109 -5.91 -10.72 -7.27
C LYS A 109 -7.25 -10.88 -6.56
N LYS A 110 -7.93 -12.00 -6.78
CA LYS A 110 -9.10 -12.36 -6.00
C LYS A 110 -8.64 -12.47 -4.55
N ILE A 111 -9.49 -12.05 -3.64
CA ILE A 111 -9.24 -12.12 -2.21
C ILE A 111 -10.41 -12.88 -1.59
N ASP A 112 -10.12 -13.64 -0.56
CA ASP A 112 -11.15 -14.10 0.35
C ASP A 112 -11.61 -12.90 1.19
N ILE A 113 -12.91 -12.87 1.52
CA ILE A 113 -13.50 -11.82 2.34
C ILE A 113 -13.71 -12.42 3.73
N PRO A 114 -12.85 -12.13 4.71
CA PRO A 114 -12.97 -12.70 6.03
C PRO A 114 -14.16 -12.08 6.78
N GLU A 115 -14.79 -12.88 7.64
CA GLU A 115 -15.68 -12.34 8.67
C GLU A 115 -14.88 -11.56 9.72
N LYS A 116 -15.59 -10.72 10.50
CA LYS A 116 -14.99 -10.00 11.63
C LYS A 116 -14.51 -11.02 12.67
N SER A 117 -13.22 -10.96 13.00
CA SER A 117 -12.53 -11.89 13.89
C SER A 117 -11.50 -11.15 14.74
N GLU A 118 -10.99 -11.82 15.78
CA GLU A 118 -9.90 -11.31 16.62
C GLU A 118 -8.63 -11.09 15.77
N GLU A 119 -8.30 -12.02 14.86
CA GLU A 119 -7.14 -11.94 13.97
C GLU A 119 -7.27 -10.79 12.96
N LEU A 120 -8.47 -10.57 12.41
CA LEU A 120 -8.72 -9.42 11.55
C LEU A 120 -8.54 -8.10 12.32
N ALA A 121 -9.01 -8.04 13.57
CA ALA A 121 -8.87 -6.85 14.39
C ALA A 121 -7.41 -6.57 14.75
N GLU A 122 -6.63 -7.63 15.00
CA GLU A 122 -5.19 -7.55 15.20
C GLU A 122 -4.46 -6.99 13.99
N LEU A 123 -4.76 -7.50 12.78
CA LEU A 123 -4.20 -6.96 11.55
C LEU A 123 -4.56 -5.47 11.38
N PHE A 124 -5.79 -5.06 11.72
CA PHE A 124 -6.19 -3.66 11.67
C PHE A 124 -5.38 -2.80 12.65
N GLY A 125 -5.11 -3.30 13.86
CA GLY A 125 -4.23 -2.65 14.84
C GLY A 125 -2.81 -2.47 14.29
N ALA A 126 -2.23 -3.53 13.73
CA ALA A 126 -0.89 -3.49 13.14
C ALA A 126 -0.81 -2.52 11.94
N ILE A 127 -1.84 -2.48 11.08
CA ILE A 127 -1.89 -1.53 9.95
C ILE A 127 -1.98 -0.09 10.46
N LEU A 128 -2.71 0.16 11.56
CA LEU A 128 -2.81 1.50 12.15
C LEU A 128 -1.48 1.98 12.72
N GLY A 129 -0.63 1.10 13.26
CA GLY A 129 0.73 1.45 13.69
C GLY A 129 1.72 1.60 12.55
N ASP A 130 2.10 0.48 11.91
CA ASP A 130 3.20 0.44 10.93
C ASP A 130 2.75 0.35 9.46
N GLY A 131 1.44 0.20 9.22
CA GLY A 131 0.91 0.04 7.87
C GLY A 131 0.77 1.34 7.07
N TYR A 132 0.87 1.26 5.75
CA TYR A 132 0.53 2.29 4.79
C TYR A 132 -0.43 1.71 3.76
N ILE A 133 -1.62 2.30 3.66
CA ILE A 133 -2.59 1.97 2.61
C ILE A 133 -2.42 2.97 1.48
N GLY A 134 -1.80 2.51 0.39
CA GLY A 134 -1.65 3.25 -0.85
C GLY A 134 -2.88 3.13 -1.75
N LYS A 135 -2.73 3.52 -3.02
CA LYS A 135 -3.83 3.46 -4.00
C LYS A 135 -4.22 2.02 -4.36
N ASN A 136 -3.25 1.12 -4.43
CA ASN A 136 -3.45 -0.27 -4.88
C ASN A 136 -2.67 -1.28 -4.02
N GLU A 137 -2.03 -0.84 -2.95
CA GLU A 137 -1.12 -1.67 -2.15
C GLU A 137 -1.28 -1.37 -0.68
N LEU A 138 -1.10 -2.41 0.12
CA LEU A 138 -0.84 -2.33 1.55
C LEU A 138 0.65 -2.59 1.74
N THR A 139 1.31 -1.72 2.49
CA THR A 139 2.71 -1.88 2.87
C THR A 139 2.81 -1.85 4.39
N ILE A 140 3.60 -2.72 5.01
CA ILE A 140 3.92 -2.67 6.44
C ILE A 140 5.44 -2.65 6.56
N THR A 141 5.96 -1.70 7.35
CA THR A 141 7.40 -1.43 7.43
C THR A 141 7.88 -1.59 8.86
N CYS A 142 8.87 -2.44 9.09
CA CYS A 142 9.44 -2.68 10.41
C CYS A 142 10.98 -2.66 10.35
N ALA A 143 11.63 -2.66 11.52
CA ALA A 143 13.08 -2.81 11.57
C ALA A 143 13.50 -4.22 11.16
N ILE A 144 14.71 -4.37 10.61
CA ILE A 144 15.22 -5.66 10.09
C ILE A 144 15.28 -6.77 11.16
N HIS A 145 15.44 -6.39 12.44
CA HIS A 145 15.46 -7.30 13.57
C HIS A 145 14.07 -7.73 14.07
N GLU A 146 13.01 -7.30 13.38
CA GLU A 146 11.60 -7.68 13.66
C GLU A 146 11.01 -8.49 12.49
N LYS A 147 11.87 -9.16 11.73
CA LYS A 147 11.48 -9.96 10.56
C LYS A 147 10.46 -11.03 10.90
N GLU A 148 10.60 -11.66 12.06
CA GLU A 148 9.74 -12.74 12.54
C GLU A 148 8.30 -12.23 12.74
N TYR A 149 8.14 -10.98 13.16
CA TYR A 149 6.83 -10.34 13.25
C TYR A 149 6.23 -10.05 11.87
N LEU A 150 7.01 -9.57 10.90
CA LEU A 150 6.52 -9.43 9.52
C LEU A 150 6.15 -10.76 8.88
N GLU A 151 6.89 -11.84 9.16
CA GLU A 151 6.51 -13.19 8.69
C GLU A 151 5.21 -13.67 9.33
N TYR A 152 4.95 -13.34 10.60
CA TYR A 152 3.64 -13.57 11.23
C TYR A 152 2.54 -12.80 10.49
N ILE A 153 2.71 -11.49 10.26
CA ILE A 153 1.72 -10.69 9.54
C ILE A 153 1.49 -11.19 8.10
N ARG A 154 2.55 -11.66 7.43
CA ARG A 154 2.43 -12.31 6.12
C ARG A 154 1.54 -13.56 6.18
N ARG A 155 1.71 -14.42 7.18
CA ARG A 155 0.85 -15.61 7.38
C ARG A 155 -0.59 -15.21 7.65
N GLU A 156 -0.82 -14.20 8.48
CA GLU A 156 -2.18 -13.70 8.76
C GLU A 156 -2.86 -13.11 7.52
N ILE A 157 -2.15 -12.32 6.71
CA ILE A 157 -2.71 -11.80 5.44
C ILE A 157 -3.06 -12.95 4.50
N ARG A 158 -2.20 -13.98 4.41
CA ARG A 158 -2.48 -15.17 3.58
C ARG A 158 -3.68 -15.96 4.12
N LYS A 159 -3.78 -16.15 5.43
CA LYS A 159 -4.89 -16.87 6.09
C LYS A 159 -6.22 -16.14 5.91
N LEU A 160 -6.25 -14.82 6.12
CA LEU A 160 -7.46 -14.01 6.09
C LEU A 160 -7.97 -13.73 4.67
N PHE A 161 -7.07 -13.56 3.70
CA PHE A 161 -7.43 -13.06 2.36
C PHE A 161 -7.03 -13.99 1.22
N GLY A 162 -6.28 -15.06 1.47
CA GLY A 162 -5.77 -15.95 0.41
C GLY A 162 -4.71 -15.28 -0.49
N ILE A 163 -4.06 -14.20 -0.03
CA ILE A 163 -3.11 -13.41 -0.83
C ILE A 163 -1.67 -13.65 -0.40
N GLU A 164 -0.80 -13.89 -1.39
CA GLU A 164 0.65 -13.85 -1.19
C GLU A 164 1.20 -12.42 -1.18
N THR A 165 2.03 -12.15 -0.16
CA THR A 165 2.78 -10.90 0.02
C THR A 165 4.26 -11.10 -0.27
N LYS A 166 4.99 -10.00 -0.45
CA LYS A 166 6.45 -10.00 -0.63
C LYS A 166 7.11 -9.34 0.56
N ILE A 167 8.22 -9.89 1.03
CA ILE A 167 9.08 -9.25 2.04
C ILE A 167 10.43 -8.95 1.40
N PHE A 168 10.90 -7.71 1.51
CA PHE A 168 12.20 -7.28 0.98
C PHE A 168 12.82 -6.19 1.86
N ALA A 169 14.14 -6.06 1.82
CA ALA A 169 14.85 -4.97 2.50
C ALA A 169 14.61 -3.63 1.76
N SER A 170 14.47 -2.55 2.51
CA SER A 170 14.32 -1.22 1.92
C SER A 170 15.57 -0.81 1.14
N TYR A 171 15.38 -0.26 -0.04
CA TYR A 171 16.46 0.27 -0.87
C TYR A 171 17.11 1.53 -0.27
N THR A 172 16.38 2.27 0.56
CA THR A 172 16.85 3.55 1.13
C THR A 172 17.39 3.40 2.55
N ASN A 173 16.97 2.37 3.29
CA ASN A 173 17.43 2.10 4.65
C ASN A 173 17.69 0.61 4.85
N LYS A 174 18.97 0.23 4.94
CA LYS A 174 19.39 -1.17 5.09
C LYS A 174 18.89 -1.83 6.39
N ASN A 175 18.51 -1.05 7.40
CA ASN A 175 17.97 -1.55 8.66
C ASN A 175 16.43 -1.69 8.66
N THR A 176 15.80 -1.56 7.50
CA THR A 176 14.35 -1.59 7.35
C THR A 176 13.94 -2.70 6.40
N ILE A 177 12.89 -3.42 6.77
CA ILE A 177 12.25 -4.45 5.95
C ILE A 177 10.80 -4.07 5.69
N ILE A 178 10.32 -4.45 4.52
CA ILE A 178 9.03 -4.04 4.00
C ILE A 178 8.27 -5.29 3.60
N LEU A 179 7.06 -5.45 4.15
CA LEU A 179 6.04 -6.35 3.63
C LEU A 179 5.17 -5.56 2.67
N ASP A 180 5.10 -5.99 1.41
CA ASP A 180 4.28 -5.39 0.37
C ASP A 180 3.19 -6.36 -0.13
N CYS A 181 1.98 -5.82 -0.27
CA CYS A 181 0.84 -6.50 -0.82
C CYS A 181 0.12 -5.62 -1.84
N TYR A 182 0.53 -5.72 -3.11
CA TYR A 182 -0.21 -5.13 -4.23
C TYR A 182 -1.54 -5.88 -4.48
N SER A 183 -2.65 -5.32 -4.00
CA SER A 183 -4.02 -5.78 -4.26
C SER A 183 -5.04 -4.64 -4.11
N ARG A 184 -5.74 -4.32 -5.21
CA ARG A 184 -6.81 -3.32 -5.21
C ARG A 184 -8.02 -3.73 -4.38
N GLU A 185 -8.38 -5.00 -4.42
CA GLU A 185 -9.53 -5.52 -3.67
C GLU A 185 -9.24 -5.50 -2.18
N LEU A 186 -8.00 -5.82 -1.76
CA LEU A 186 -7.62 -5.71 -0.35
C LEU A 186 -7.71 -4.26 0.14
N VAL A 187 -7.15 -3.31 -0.62
CA VAL A 187 -7.25 -1.88 -0.27
C VAL A 187 -8.71 -1.44 -0.19
N LYS A 188 -9.55 -1.85 -1.14
CA LYS A 188 -10.99 -1.54 -1.15
C LYS A 188 -11.71 -2.13 0.07
N PHE A 189 -11.41 -3.37 0.43
CA PHE A 189 -11.94 -4.02 1.63
C PHE A 189 -11.54 -3.28 2.91
N LEU A 190 -10.23 -3.06 3.12
CA LEU A 190 -9.69 -2.40 4.31
C LEU A 190 -10.28 -0.99 4.50
N THR A 191 -10.34 -0.22 3.42
CA THR A 191 -10.93 1.12 3.44
C THR A 191 -12.44 1.11 3.62
N GLY A 192 -13.15 0.17 3.00
CA GLY A 192 -14.58 -0.05 3.20
C GLY A 192 -14.93 -0.45 4.63
N MET A 193 -14.02 -1.13 5.32
CA MET A 193 -14.14 -1.47 6.74
C MET A 193 -13.70 -0.35 7.70
N GLY A 194 -13.29 0.81 7.18
CA GLY A 194 -13.05 2.02 7.98
C GLY A 194 -11.59 2.42 8.19
N LEU A 195 -10.62 1.74 7.57
CA LEU A 195 -9.24 2.25 7.56
C LEU A 195 -9.09 3.39 6.54
N THR A 196 -8.20 4.34 6.85
CA THR A 196 -7.98 5.50 5.99
C THR A 196 -6.71 5.35 5.15
N ALA A 197 -6.81 5.53 3.84
CA ALA A 197 -5.66 5.53 2.94
C ALA A 197 -4.81 6.81 3.05
N GLY A 198 -3.52 6.70 2.76
CA GLY A 198 -2.58 7.82 2.76
C GLY A 198 -2.04 8.19 4.15
N ASN A 199 -1.65 9.47 4.32
CA ASN A 199 -1.02 9.93 5.56
C ASN A 199 -1.99 9.89 6.75
N LYS A 200 -1.68 9.06 7.75
CA LYS A 200 -2.53 8.78 8.92
C LYS A 200 -2.90 10.02 9.74
N ILE A 201 -1.95 10.92 9.96
CA ILE A 201 -2.17 12.12 10.79
C ILE A 201 -3.03 13.12 10.01
N ARG A 202 -2.62 13.46 8.78
CA ARG A 202 -3.34 14.41 7.92
C ARG A 202 -4.76 13.94 7.63
N ASN A 203 -4.93 12.65 7.40
CA ASN A 203 -6.22 12.06 7.07
C ASN A 203 -6.98 11.56 8.31
N ARG A 204 -6.48 11.84 9.53
CA ARG A 204 -7.11 11.52 10.82
C ARG A 204 -7.53 10.06 10.95
N ALA A 205 -6.68 9.13 10.51
CA ALA A 205 -6.92 7.70 10.64
C ALA A 205 -7.29 7.35 12.09
N SER A 206 -8.30 6.50 12.25
CA SER A 206 -8.87 6.11 13.53
C SER A 206 -9.21 4.63 13.53
N LEU A 207 -9.42 4.09 14.73
CA LEU A 207 -9.92 2.73 14.91
C LEU A 207 -11.33 2.61 14.31
N PRO A 208 -11.58 1.64 13.41
CA PRO A 208 -12.91 1.38 12.91
C PRO A 208 -13.90 1.00 14.00
N LYS A 209 -15.15 1.47 13.87
CA LYS A 209 -16.20 1.27 14.87
C LYS A 209 -16.49 -0.20 15.14
N TRP A 210 -16.33 -1.07 14.13
CA TRP A 210 -16.64 -2.49 14.27
C TRP A 210 -15.77 -3.21 15.30
N ILE A 211 -14.56 -2.69 15.57
CA ILE A 211 -13.67 -3.22 16.63
C ILE A 211 -14.35 -3.14 18.00
N LEU A 212 -15.30 -2.22 18.18
CA LEU A 212 -15.99 -2.03 19.45
C LEU A 212 -17.17 -2.99 19.64
N GLU A 213 -17.55 -3.76 18.62
CA GLU A 213 -18.72 -4.64 18.63
C GLU A 213 -18.55 -5.81 19.60
N ARG A 214 -17.33 -6.34 19.73
CA ARG A 214 -17.03 -7.47 20.61
C ARG A 214 -15.69 -7.31 21.31
N THR A 215 -15.58 -7.86 22.51
CA THR A 215 -14.40 -7.70 23.37
C THR A 215 -13.15 -8.37 22.77
N GLU A 216 -13.31 -9.51 22.10
CA GLU A 216 -12.23 -10.19 21.40
C GLU A 216 -11.63 -9.33 20.28
N PHE A 217 -12.44 -8.52 19.58
CA PHE A 217 -11.93 -7.60 18.55
C PHE A 217 -11.13 -6.47 19.19
N VAL A 218 -11.56 -5.98 20.36
CA VAL A 218 -10.80 -4.99 21.12
C VAL A 218 -9.43 -5.56 21.53
N TYR A 219 -9.38 -6.81 22.00
CA TYR A 219 -8.13 -7.47 22.36
C TYR A 219 -7.22 -7.68 21.14
N GLY A 220 -7.75 -8.14 20.01
CA GLY A 220 -7.00 -8.23 18.76
C GLY A 220 -6.40 -6.88 18.37
N ALA A 221 -7.21 -5.82 18.30
CA ALA A 221 -6.74 -4.48 17.92
C ALA A 221 -5.67 -3.93 18.88
N LEU A 222 -5.82 -4.13 20.19
CA LEU A 222 -4.80 -3.75 21.18
C LEU A 222 -3.50 -4.54 20.98
N ARG A 223 -3.57 -5.84 20.65
CA ARG A 223 -2.40 -6.67 20.34
C ARG A 223 -1.63 -6.12 19.13
N GLY A 224 -2.33 -5.85 18.04
CA GLY A 224 -1.71 -5.29 16.84
C GLY A 224 -1.04 -3.95 17.10
N LEU A 225 -1.68 -3.06 17.88
CA LEU A 225 -1.14 -1.74 18.19
C LEU A 225 0.08 -1.79 19.13
N VAL A 226 0.10 -2.70 20.12
CA VAL A 226 1.25 -2.83 21.03
C VAL A 226 2.45 -3.49 20.36
N ASP A 227 2.21 -4.30 19.33
CA ASP A 227 3.27 -5.01 18.62
C ASP A 227 3.99 -4.16 17.57
N THR A 228 3.38 -3.06 17.14
CA THR A 228 3.96 -2.06 16.23
C THR A 228 4.39 -0.80 16.98
N ASP A 229 3.41 0.00 17.40
CA ASP A 229 3.56 1.34 18.00
C ASP A 229 3.75 1.19 19.52
N GLY A 230 4.34 0.10 20.01
CA GLY A 230 4.40 -0.13 21.44
C GLY A 230 5.32 -1.26 21.88
N GLY A 231 5.15 -1.66 23.14
CA GLY A 231 5.82 -2.83 23.69
C GLY A 231 5.83 -2.85 25.21
N ILE A 232 6.52 -3.86 25.74
CA ILE A 232 6.82 -3.98 27.16
C ILE A 232 8.23 -3.44 27.46
N TYR A 233 8.35 -2.63 28.52
CA TYR A 233 9.58 -1.96 28.91
C TYR A 233 9.83 -2.08 30.40
N TYR A 234 11.10 -1.93 30.79
CA TYR A 234 11.48 -1.96 32.20
C TYR A 234 11.13 -0.63 32.85
N LYS A 235 10.39 -0.65 33.96
CA LYS A 235 9.93 0.59 34.60
C LYS A 235 11.03 1.28 35.41
N GLN A 236 11.74 0.51 36.23
CA GLN A 236 12.67 1.05 37.21
C GLN A 236 13.73 0.02 37.57
N LYS A 237 15.01 0.42 37.45
CA LYS A 237 16.15 -0.44 37.78
C LYS A 237 16.11 -0.91 39.23
N GLY A 238 16.28 -2.21 39.44
CA GLY A 238 16.30 -2.85 40.75
C GLY A 238 14.92 -3.23 41.30
N TYR A 239 13.83 -2.88 40.60
CA TYR A 239 12.47 -3.25 41.00
C TYR A 239 11.86 -4.21 40.01
N ARG A 240 11.02 -5.11 40.51
CA ARG A 240 10.27 -6.07 39.71
C ARG A 240 9.05 -5.41 39.06
N ARG A 241 9.30 -4.45 38.17
CA ARG A 241 8.27 -3.62 37.55
C ARG A 241 8.47 -3.47 36.04
N ALA A 242 7.41 -3.79 35.30
CA ALA A 242 7.32 -3.54 33.86
C ALA A 242 6.23 -2.50 33.56
N ILE A 243 6.31 -1.89 32.38
CA ILE A 243 5.24 -1.09 31.79
C ILE A 243 4.91 -1.62 30.41
N ILE A 244 3.66 -1.49 30.00
CA ILE A 244 3.27 -1.61 28.60
C ILE A 244 3.02 -0.19 28.09
N GLU A 245 3.68 0.17 26.99
CA GLU A 245 3.63 1.51 26.44
C GLU A 245 3.19 1.47 24.98
N PHE A 246 2.33 2.42 24.60
CA PHE A 246 1.96 2.72 23.22
C PHE A 246 2.44 4.13 22.89
N GLN A 247 3.10 4.28 21.75
CA GLN A 247 3.76 5.47 21.24
C GLN A 247 3.19 5.79 19.87
N THR A 248 2.34 6.81 19.77
CA THR A 248 1.78 7.20 18.48
C THR A 248 1.58 8.71 18.38
N MET A 249 2.02 9.28 17.26
CA MET A 249 1.86 10.71 16.97
C MET A 249 0.43 11.05 16.52
N SER A 250 -0.38 10.06 16.12
CA SER A 250 -1.76 10.29 15.70
C SER A 250 -2.68 10.53 16.90
N PRO A 251 -3.27 11.73 17.07
CA PRO A 251 -4.16 12.00 18.19
C PRO A 251 -5.43 11.15 18.16
N SER A 252 -5.92 10.81 16.96
CA SER A 252 -7.10 9.96 16.76
C SER A 252 -6.85 8.52 17.20
N ILE A 253 -5.69 7.95 16.83
CA ILE A 253 -5.30 6.59 17.25
C ILE A 253 -5.06 6.57 18.76
N ARG A 254 -4.33 7.57 19.30
CA ARG A 254 -4.09 7.74 20.74
C ARG A 254 -5.39 7.78 21.56
N LYS A 255 -6.38 8.59 21.15
CA LYS A 255 -7.70 8.62 21.81
C LYS A 255 -8.39 7.26 21.74
N GLY A 256 -8.28 6.58 20.60
CA GLY A 256 -8.82 5.24 20.40
C GLY A 256 -8.18 4.20 21.34
N ILE A 257 -6.85 4.17 21.49
CA ILE A 257 -6.15 3.26 22.41
C ILE A 257 -6.63 3.49 23.86
N VAL A 258 -6.68 4.74 24.32
CA VAL A 258 -7.18 5.07 25.67
C VAL A 258 -8.61 4.56 25.87
N PHE A 259 -9.47 4.72 24.86
CA PHE A 259 -10.84 4.22 24.91
C PHE A 259 -10.90 2.69 24.98
N LEU A 260 -10.13 1.98 24.15
CA LEU A 260 -10.07 0.51 24.15
C LEU A 260 -9.58 -0.04 25.50
N LEU A 261 -8.51 0.54 26.05
CA LEU A 261 -7.95 0.15 27.35
C LEU A 261 -8.97 0.34 28.48
N LYS A 262 -9.62 1.51 28.53
CA LYS A 262 -10.67 1.78 29.54
C LYS A 262 -11.88 0.87 29.39
N LYS A 263 -12.32 0.61 28.15
CA LYS A 263 -13.44 -0.30 27.85
C LYS A 263 -13.17 -1.72 28.34
N THR A 264 -11.91 -2.14 28.35
CA THR A 264 -11.47 -3.47 28.82
C THR A 264 -10.97 -3.46 30.27
N GLY A 265 -11.28 -2.39 31.01
CA GLY A 265 -11.05 -2.26 32.43
C GLY A 265 -9.60 -2.00 32.82
N PHE A 266 -8.73 -1.56 31.91
CA PHE A 266 -7.37 -1.11 32.23
C PHE A 266 -7.37 0.37 32.60
N THR A 267 -6.34 0.79 33.34
CA THR A 267 -6.17 2.15 33.83
C THR A 267 -4.99 2.83 33.11
N PRO A 268 -5.18 3.31 31.87
CA PRO A 268 -4.11 3.95 31.13
C PRO A 268 -3.71 5.28 31.77
N SER A 269 -2.41 5.45 31.94
CA SER A 269 -1.77 6.70 32.33
C SER A 269 -1.11 7.36 31.11
N LYS A 270 -0.91 8.68 31.17
CA LYS A 270 -0.16 9.41 30.14
C LYS A 270 1.26 9.68 30.63
N SER A 271 2.25 9.50 29.77
CA SER A 271 3.60 10.06 29.99
C SER A 271 3.62 11.49 29.49
N PHE A 272 4.21 12.41 30.24
CA PHE A 272 4.52 13.75 29.74
C PHE A 272 6.01 13.82 29.44
N THR A 273 6.38 14.00 28.18
CA THR A 273 7.75 14.29 27.79
C THR A 273 7.91 15.80 27.68
N ILE A 274 8.72 16.40 28.55
CA ILE A 274 9.11 17.80 28.41
C ILE A 274 10.24 17.84 27.37
N SER A 275 9.91 18.14 26.12
CA SER A 275 10.93 18.47 25.12
C SER A 275 10.66 19.86 24.53
N GLY A 276 11.45 20.84 24.97
CA GLY A 276 11.71 22.12 24.30
C GLY A 276 10.54 23.11 24.18
N TYR A 277 9.43 22.74 23.55
CA TYR A 277 8.36 23.68 23.17
C TYR A 277 6.95 23.07 23.11
N THR A 278 6.76 21.81 23.53
CA THR A 278 5.44 21.15 23.55
C THR A 278 5.25 20.31 24.80
N THR A 279 4.09 20.44 25.45
CA THR A 279 3.69 19.75 26.69
C THR A 279 2.70 18.60 26.45
N GLU A 280 2.63 18.06 25.23
CA GLU A 280 1.72 16.94 24.94
C GLU A 280 2.38 15.60 25.20
N GLY A 281 1.86 14.88 26.20
CA GLY A 281 2.15 13.47 26.39
C GLY A 281 1.67 12.64 25.20
N HIS A 282 2.61 12.03 24.47
CA HIS A 282 2.30 11.16 23.32
C HIS A 282 2.16 9.70 23.72
N ASP A 283 2.74 9.29 24.84
CA ASP A 283 2.76 7.89 25.25
C ASP A 283 1.61 7.54 26.20
N ILE A 284 1.04 6.37 25.99
CA ILE A 284 -0.03 5.78 26.79
C ILE A 284 0.56 4.56 27.49
N ARG A 285 0.43 4.49 28.82
CA ARG A 285 1.07 3.44 29.63
C ARG A 285 0.09 2.68 30.50
N VAL A 286 0.22 1.36 30.52
CA VAL A 286 -0.29 0.48 31.57
C VAL A 286 0.87 0.18 32.52
N GLN A 287 0.73 0.59 33.78
CA GLN A 287 1.84 0.60 34.74
C GLN A 287 1.57 -0.19 36.02
N ASP A 288 0.30 -0.46 36.32
CA ASP A 288 -0.05 -1.34 37.41
C ASP A 288 0.40 -2.78 37.07
N GLN A 289 1.02 -3.48 38.02
CA GLN A 289 1.66 -4.77 37.72
C GLN A 289 0.64 -5.88 37.53
N GLU A 290 -0.48 -5.84 38.24
CA GLU A 290 -1.57 -6.78 38.03
C GLU A 290 -2.22 -6.54 36.66
N GLU A 291 -2.36 -5.28 36.25
CA GLU A 291 -2.82 -4.91 34.91
C GLU A 291 -1.83 -5.33 33.81
N VAL A 292 -0.51 -5.21 34.01
CA VAL A 292 0.49 -5.69 33.05
C VAL A 292 0.39 -7.20 32.86
N LEU A 293 0.29 -7.96 33.96
CA LEU A 293 0.09 -9.41 33.89
C LEU A 293 -1.25 -9.75 33.23
N ARG A 294 -2.33 -9.05 33.61
CA ARG A 294 -3.66 -9.24 33.01
C ARG A 294 -3.68 -8.90 31.53
N PHE A 295 -2.93 -7.89 31.09
CA PHE A 295 -2.81 -7.54 29.68
C PHE A 295 -2.23 -8.71 28.88
N PHE A 296 -1.14 -9.32 29.34
CA PHE A 296 -0.57 -10.46 28.64
C PHE A 296 -1.45 -11.73 28.71
N ARG A 297 -2.34 -11.85 29.70
CA ARG A 297 -3.35 -12.93 29.75
C ARG A 297 -4.48 -12.72 28.74
N LEU A 298 -5.03 -11.51 28.65
CA LEU A 298 -6.23 -11.22 27.84
C LEU A 298 -5.87 -10.82 26.40
N VAL A 299 -4.93 -9.87 26.27
CA VAL A 299 -4.47 -9.31 25.00
C VAL A 299 -3.31 -10.13 24.46
N GLY A 300 -2.26 -10.35 25.25
CA GLY A 300 -1.07 -11.05 24.78
C GLY A 300 -0.24 -10.25 23.77
N SER A 301 0.58 -10.94 22.98
CA SER A 301 1.42 -10.34 21.93
C SER A 301 1.72 -11.38 20.84
N SER A 302 1.83 -10.90 19.61
CA SER A 302 2.27 -11.66 18.45
C SER A 302 3.68 -11.29 17.98
N ASN A 303 4.28 -10.23 18.53
CA ASN A 303 5.67 -9.85 18.25
C ASN A 303 6.62 -10.59 19.20
N PRO A 304 7.49 -11.49 18.71
CA PRO A 304 8.43 -12.26 19.54
C PRO A 304 9.26 -11.41 20.51
N LYS A 305 9.62 -10.18 20.12
CA LYS A 305 10.29 -9.19 20.99
C LYS A 305 9.53 -9.00 22.31
N ASN A 306 8.24 -8.73 22.23
CA ASN A 306 7.41 -8.44 23.39
C ASN A 306 7.15 -9.71 24.22
N ILE A 307 6.98 -10.85 23.54
CA ILE A 307 6.75 -12.14 24.18
C ILE A 307 7.98 -12.57 25.01
N VAL A 308 9.18 -12.54 24.42
CA VAL A 308 10.42 -12.91 25.09
C VAL A 308 10.69 -11.97 26.27
N LYS A 309 10.53 -10.66 26.08
CA LYS A 309 10.66 -9.66 27.16
C LYS A 309 9.72 -9.94 28.33
N PHE A 310 8.45 -10.25 28.05
CA PHE A 310 7.49 -10.59 29.09
C PHE A 310 7.87 -11.86 29.83
N LYS A 311 8.30 -12.92 29.13
CA LYS A 311 8.79 -14.16 29.74
C LYS A 311 10.00 -13.90 30.65
N TYR A 312 10.94 -13.05 30.23
CA TYR A 312 12.05 -12.61 31.07
C TYR A 312 11.58 -11.86 32.30
N PHE A 313 10.60 -10.96 32.17
CA PHE A 313 10.03 -10.24 33.31
C PHE A 313 9.38 -11.18 34.32
N VAL A 314 8.55 -12.13 33.87
CA VAL A 314 7.90 -13.12 34.75
C VAL A 314 8.92 -14.07 35.39
N LYS A 315 10.01 -14.41 34.72
CA LYS A 315 11.02 -15.31 35.32
C LYS A 315 11.99 -14.57 36.24
N ARG A 316 12.54 -13.45 35.77
CA ARG A 316 13.71 -12.78 36.38
C ARG A 316 13.38 -11.43 37.02
N GLY A 317 12.21 -10.88 36.76
CA GLY A 317 11.74 -9.63 37.35
C GLY A 317 12.26 -8.36 36.68
N TYR A 318 12.92 -8.47 35.53
CA TYR A 318 13.31 -7.31 34.72
C TYR A 318 12.99 -7.55 33.24
N VAL A 319 12.87 -6.46 32.49
CA VAL A 319 12.66 -6.50 31.04
C VAL A 319 14.00 -6.22 30.35
N PRO A 320 14.56 -7.17 29.58
CA PRO A 320 15.84 -7.00 28.90
C PRO A 320 15.74 -6.02 27.72
N SER A 321 16.89 -5.51 27.26
CA SER A 321 16.96 -4.75 26.01
C SER A 321 16.84 -5.69 24.80
N ASN A 322 16.39 -5.20 23.64
CA ASN A 322 16.31 -6.03 22.43
C ASN A 322 17.66 -6.66 22.06
N LYS A 323 18.77 -5.96 22.33
CA LYS A 323 20.12 -6.42 22.03
C LYS A 323 20.50 -7.65 22.86
N ASP A 324 20.07 -7.69 24.13
CA ASP A 324 20.43 -8.76 25.06
C ASP A 324 19.69 -10.08 24.77
N ILE A 325 18.59 -10.02 24.00
CA ILE A 325 17.74 -11.18 23.70
C ILE A 325 17.53 -11.38 22.19
N TYR A 326 18.43 -10.85 21.36
CA TYR A 326 18.27 -10.86 19.91
C TYR A 326 18.19 -12.29 19.34
N GLU A 327 19.00 -13.21 19.87
CA GLU A 327 19.00 -14.61 19.45
C GLU A 327 17.71 -15.32 19.86
N GLU A 328 17.17 -15.08 21.06
CA GLU A 328 15.90 -15.66 21.48
C GLU A 328 14.69 -15.10 20.72
N ILE A 329 14.75 -13.85 20.28
CA ILE A 329 13.72 -13.25 19.41
C ILE A 329 13.74 -13.93 18.04
N THR A 330 14.92 -14.01 17.41
CA THR A 330 15.10 -14.55 16.06
C THR A 330 14.76 -16.04 15.99
N ASN A 331 15.08 -16.78 17.05
CA ASN A 331 14.82 -18.22 17.14
C ASN A 331 13.52 -18.55 17.90
N TYR A 332 12.62 -17.59 18.08
CA TYR A 332 11.38 -17.83 18.82
C TYR A 332 10.49 -18.86 18.10
N ALA A 333 10.35 -20.03 18.70
CA ALA A 333 9.54 -21.14 18.18
C ALA A 333 8.26 -21.39 19.00
N GLY A 334 7.91 -20.49 19.91
CA GLY A 334 6.70 -20.62 20.73
C GLY A 334 5.42 -20.26 19.98
N GLU A 335 4.29 -20.45 20.63
CA GLU A 335 2.98 -20.06 20.09
C GLU A 335 2.89 -18.54 19.85
N ILE A 336 2.26 -18.18 18.73
CA ILE A 336 1.96 -16.82 18.29
C ILE A 336 0.52 -16.85 17.71
N PRO A 337 -0.41 -16.00 18.19
CA PRO A 337 -0.28 -15.05 19.30
C PRO A 337 -0.03 -15.73 20.65
N TYR A 338 0.87 -15.17 21.47
CA TYR A 338 1.09 -15.63 22.84
C TYR A 338 0.15 -14.92 23.80
N LYS A 339 -0.65 -15.70 24.55
CA LYS A 339 -1.36 -15.25 25.75
C LYS A 339 -0.78 -15.99 26.96
N ALA A 340 -0.53 -15.27 28.04
CA ALA A 340 -0.03 -15.87 29.27
C ALA A 340 -1.10 -16.77 29.91
N VAL A 341 -0.73 -18.02 30.20
CA VAL A 341 -1.52 -18.90 31.07
C VAL A 341 -1.20 -18.51 32.52
N VAL A 342 -2.21 -18.59 33.40
CA VAL A 342 -2.20 -18.13 34.81
C VAL A 342 -0.80 -18.16 35.44
N VAL A 343 -0.33 -17.00 35.89
CA VAL A 343 0.97 -16.78 36.56
C VAL A 343 0.80 -16.94 38.05
#